data_AF-A0A351FVE6-F1
#
_entry.id   AF-A0A351FVE6-F1
#
_cell.length_a   1.000
_cell.length_b   1.000
_cell.length_c   1.000
_cell.angle_alpha   90.00
_cell.angle_beta   90.00
_cell.angle_gamma   90.00
#
_symmetry.space_group_name_H-M   'P 1'
#
loop_
_entity.id
_entity.type
_entity.pdbx_description
1 polymer ?
#
loop_
_entity_poly.entity_id
_entity_poly.type
_entity_poly.pdbx_seq_one_letter_code
_entity_poly.pdbx_strand_id
1 'polypeptide(L)'
;SGAFGAFRRDAIQRAGGWDVGPGEDGDLVLRLRKAGYQVVFTPYAQCLTDLLDDWWRLIKQRRRWEWAVVTFECRKHVDMVYIFDRHFRLSNLIMAVDRFAYGVLFQYVFVAYQIWLFFHMQQHLFYHLVLYYLAYTLMEVVQVGVMLYYSNERKRDFLISLIFPLMPFYYVLMRFVTLFAITEELLTRRSFRDNFVPKHVREATWHW
;
A
#
# COMPACT_ATOMS: atom_id res chain seq x y z
N SER A 1 1.65 0.39 9.02
CA SER A 1 1.63 -0.98 9.54
C SER A 1 1.14 -0.89 10.97
N GLY A 2 -0.10 -1.29 11.20
CA GLY A 2 -0.77 -1.17 12.49
C GLY A 2 -0.22 -2.13 13.55
N ALA A 3 0.42 -3.23 13.13
CA ALA A 3 0.96 -4.23 14.04
C ALA A 3 2.19 -3.73 14.82
N PHE A 4 2.95 -2.77 14.28
CA PHE A 4 4.25 -2.38 14.80
C PHE A 4 4.43 -0.86 14.91
N GLY A 5 3.40 -0.18 15.42
CA GLY A 5 3.41 1.25 15.70
C GLY A 5 3.37 1.55 17.18
N ALA A 6 4.17 2.52 17.63
CA ALA A 6 4.09 3.08 18.98
C ALA A 6 3.59 4.52 18.89
N PHE A 7 2.56 4.83 19.67
CA PHE A 7 1.90 6.13 19.66
C PHE A 7 1.80 6.68 21.08
N ARG A 8 1.99 7.99 21.23
CA ARG A 8 1.71 8.62 22.51
C ARG A 8 0.21 8.61 22.78
N ARG A 9 -0.17 8.25 24.00
CA ARG A 9 -1.58 8.17 24.42
C ARG A 9 -2.32 9.51 24.22
N ASP A 10 -1.68 10.62 24.61
CA ASP A 10 -2.26 11.95 24.50
C ASP A 10 -2.49 12.37 23.03
N ALA A 11 -1.59 11.96 22.13
CA ALA A 11 -1.74 12.20 20.70
C ALA A 11 -2.95 11.44 20.11
N ILE A 12 -3.12 10.17 20.47
CA ILE A 12 -4.30 9.37 20.07
C ILE A 12 -5.59 10.01 20.57
N GLN A 13 -5.63 10.40 21.85
CA GLN A 13 -6.82 11.00 22.45
C GLN A 13 -7.20 12.31 21.76
N ARG A 14 -6.21 13.16 21.45
CA ARG A 14 -6.43 14.41 20.70
C ARG A 14 -6.87 14.17 19.25
N ALA A 15 -6.45 13.06 18.64
CA ALA A 15 -6.88 12.69 17.30
C ALA A 15 -8.32 12.14 17.25
N GLY A 16 -8.92 11.78 18.39
CA GLY A 16 -10.24 11.17 18.46
C GLY A 16 -10.23 9.63 18.43
N GLY A 17 -9.09 8.99 18.69
CA GLY A 17 -8.98 7.52 18.70
C GLY A 17 -8.95 6.90 17.30
N TRP A 18 -9.27 5.60 17.20
CA TRP A 18 -9.38 4.89 15.92
C TRP A 18 -10.72 5.20 15.27
N ASP A 19 -10.67 5.47 13.97
CA ASP A 19 -11.87 5.54 13.16
C ASP A 19 -12.05 4.21 12.43
N VAL A 20 -13.30 3.85 12.18
CA VAL A 20 -13.69 2.54 11.67
C VAL A 20 -13.60 2.54 10.14
N GLY A 21 -12.90 1.56 9.56
CA GLY A 21 -12.79 1.44 8.11
C GLY A 21 -11.60 0.61 7.65
N PRO A 22 -11.42 0.38 6.35
CA PRO A 22 -10.19 -0.26 5.87
C PRO A 22 -8.99 0.65 6.14
N GLY A 23 -7.92 0.07 6.73
CA GLY A 23 -6.67 0.78 6.97
C GLY A 23 -6.69 1.75 8.17
N GLU A 24 -7.41 1.43 9.24
CA GLU A 24 -7.57 2.26 10.45
C GLU A 24 -6.24 2.80 11.01
N ASP A 25 -5.15 2.03 10.87
CA ASP A 25 -3.80 2.44 11.25
C ASP A 25 -3.28 3.59 10.39
N GLY A 26 -3.48 3.52 9.08
CA GLY A 26 -3.12 4.57 8.12
C GLY A 26 -3.92 5.84 8.36
N ASP A 27 -5.23 5.71 8.59
CA ASP A 27 -6.09 6.86 8.91
C ASP A 27 -5.63 7.61 10.17
N LEU A 28 -5.33 6.88 11.26
CA LEU A 28 -4.83 7.49 12.49
C LEU A 28 -3.52 8.24 12.24
N VAL A 29 -2.59 7.64 11.49
CA VAL A 29 -1.31 8.26 11.13
C VAL A 29 -1.53 9.55 10.33
N LEU A 30 -2.44 9.54 9.38
CA LEU A 30 -2.78 10.70 8.56
C LEU A 30 -3.42 11.82 9.40
N ARG A 31 -4.33 11.50 10.33
CA ARG A 31 -4.89 12.48 11.27
C ARG A 31 -3.83 13.06 12.21
N LEU A 32 -2.92 12.23 12.73
CA LEU A 32 -1.81 12.70 13.57
C LEU A 32 -0.88 13.65 12.79
N ARG A 33 -0.57 13.35 11.53
CA ARG A 33 0.22 14.25 10.67
C ARG A 33 -0.48 15.60 10.43
N LYS A 34 -1.79 15.59 10.21
CA LYS A 34 -2.60 16.83 10.09
C LYS A 34 -2.63 17.63 11.38
N ALA A 35 -2.71 16.95 12.53
CA ALA A 35 -2.61 17.56 13.86
C ALA A 35 -1.20 18.06 14.21
N GLY A 36 -0.23 17.85 13.32
CA GLY A 36 1.10 18.42 13.42
C GLY A 36 2.16 17.52 14.04
N TYR A 37 1.80 16.30 14.42
CA TYR A 37 2.76 15.32 14.96
C TYR A 37 3.73 14.82 13.88
N GLN A 38 4.94 14.48 14.33
CA GLN A 38 5.94 13.82 13.49
C GLN A 38 5.79 12.31 13.60
N VAL A 39 5.89 11.65 12.45
CA VAL A 39 5.85 10.18 12.33
C VAL A 39 7.23 9.76 11.84
N VAL A 40 7.93 8.95 12.63
CA VAL A 40 9.33 8.57 12.38
C VAL A 40 9.41 7.07 12.17
N PHE A 41 10.21 6.66 11.20
CA PHE A 41 10.53 5.25 10.94
C PHE A 41 11.79 4.87 11.71
N THR A 42 11.77 3.73 12.41
CA THR A 42 12.93 3.20 13.12
C THR A 42 13.51 2.03 12.33
N PRO A 43 14.57 2.24 11.50
CA PRO A 43 15.04 1.23 10.56
C PRO A 43 15.65 -0.01 11.22
N TYR A 44 16.05 0.10 12.49
CA TYR A 44 16.62 -1.01 13.28
C TYR A 44 15.58 -1.78 14.09
N ALA A 45 14.31 -1.34 14.11
CA ALA A 45 13.27 -2.05 14.82
C ALA A 45 12.89 -3.32 14.04
N GLN A 46 13.17 -4.49 14.62
CA GLN A 46 12.82 -5.78 14.03
C GLN A 46 11.50 -6.29 14.60
N CYS A 47 10.60 -6.61 13.69
CA CYS A 47 9.25 -7.04 14.00
C CYS A 47 8.97 -8.35 13.28
N LEU A 48 8.64 -9.39 14.03
CA LEU A 48 8.26 -10.69 13.47
C LEU A 48 6.74 -10.73 13.33
N THR A 49 6.27 -11.09 12.14
CA THR A 49 4.84 -11.31 11.86
C THR A 49 4.68 -12.63 11.17
N ASP A 50 3.59 -13.31 11.49
CA ASP A 50 3.18 -14.50 10.75
C ASP A 50 2.62 -14.07 9.38
N LEU A 51 2.98 -14.84 8.35
CA LEU A 51 2.42 -14.68 7.01
C LEU A 51 1.09 -15.43 6.91
N LEU A 52 0.28 -15.03 5.94
CA LEU A 52 -0.83 -15.86 5.49
C LEU A 52 -0.30 -17.05 4.69
N ASP A 53 -0.83 -18.23 4.99
CA ASP A 53 -0.50 -19.52 4.41
C ASP A 53 -1.32 -19.85 3.14
N ASP A 54 -2.39 -19.10 2.90
CA ASP A 54 -3.35 -19.35 1.82
C ASP A 54 -3.49 -18.16 0.85
N TRP A 55 -3.53 -18.48 -0.44
CA TRP A 55 -3.65 -17.50 -1.53
C TRP A 55 -4.96 -16.71 -1.45
N TRP A 56 -6.08 -17.35 -1.10
CA TRP A 56 -7.36 -16.65 -1.03
C TRP A 56 -7.39 -15.66 0.14
N ARG A 57 -6.86 -16.05 1.30
CA ARG A 57 -6.65 -15.15 2.44
C ARG A 57 -5.76 -13.97 2.06
N LEU A 58 -4.66 -14.21 1.35
CA LEU A 58 -3.75 -13.16 0.89
C LEU A 58 -4.45 -12.17 -0.05
N ILE A 59 -5.17 -12.66 -1.07
CA ILE A 59 -5.88 -11.80 -2.02
C ILE A 59 -6.93 -10.96 -1.29
N LYS A 60 -7.69 -11.56 -0.36
CA LYS A 60 -8.66 -10.83 0.45
C LYS A 60 -8.01 -9.76 1.33
N GLN A 61 -6.85 -10.05 1.92
CA GLN A 61 -6.10 -9.06 2.69
C GLN A 61 -5.62 -7.90 1.81
N ARG A 62 -4.95 -8.21 0.70
CA ARG A 62 -4.41 -7.21 -0.23
C ARG A 62 -5.50 -6.32 -0.81
N ARG A 63 -6.61 -6.91 -1.26
CA ARG A 63 -7.77 -6.17 -1.76
C ARG A 63 -8.29 -5.15 -0.76
N ARG A 64 -8.34 -5.46 0.55
CA ARG A 64 -8.72 -4.49 1.58
C ARG A 64 -7.72 -3.33 1.73
N TRP A 65 -6.43 -3.61 1.61
CA TRP A 65 -5.40 -2.58 1.68
C TRP A 65 -5.49 -1.62 0.49
N GLU A 66 -5.71 -2.15 -0.71
CA GLU A 66 -5.87 -1.33 -1.92
C GLU A 66 -7.16 -0.49 -1.92
N TRP A 67 -8.25 -1.00 -1.33
CA TRP A 67 -9.44 -0.17 -1.09
C TRP A 67 -9.14 1.02 -0.17
N ALA A 68 -8.30 0.82 0.86
CA ALA A 68 -7.92 1.87 1.79
C ALA A 68 -7.15 2.99 1.08
N VAL A 69 -6.29 2.65 0.11
CA VAL A 69 -5.57 3.63 -0.71
C VAL A 69 -6.54 4.56 -1.43
N VAL A 70 -7.51 4.01 -2.16
CA VAL A 70 -8.52 4.84 -2.85
C VAL A 70 -9.36 5.65 -1.86
N THR A 71 -9.73 5.04 -0.73
CA THR A 71 -10.55 5.69 0.30
C THR A 71 -9.83 6.89 0.91
N PHE A 72 -8.54 6.78 1.19
CA PHE A 72 -7.75 7.84 1.79
C PHE A 72 -7.39 8.91 0.78
N GLU A 73 -6.77 8.53 -0.34
CA GLU A 73 -6.22 9.50 -1.29
C GLU A 73 -7.31 10.22 -2.10
N CYS A 74 -8.42 9.54 -2.42
CA CYS A 74 -9.47 10.10 -3.29
C CYS A 74 -10.70 10.60 -2.54
N ARG A 75 -10.82 10.38 -1.23
CA ARG A 75 -12.01 10.80 -0.44
C ARG A 75 -11.65 11.41 0.91
N LYS A 76 -11.29 10.59 1.89
CA LYS A 76 -11.24 10.98 3.31
C LYS A 76 -10.19 12.04 3.63
N HIS A 77 -9.06 11.99 2.93
CA HIS A 77 -7.91 12.86 3.19
C HIS A 77 -7.52 13.73 2.00
N VAL A 78 -8.47 13.98 1.08
CA VAL A 78 -8.27 14.90 -0.06
C VAL A 78 -7.93 16.32 0.40
N ASP A 79 -8.33 16.67 1.64
CA ASP A 79 -7.98 17.93 2.27
C ASP A 79 -6.47 18.20 2.34
N MET A 80 -5.63 17.14 2.33
CA MET A 80 -4.17 17.28 2.32
C MET A 80 -3.60 17.89 1.03
N VAL A 81 -4.38 17.88 -0.05
CA VAL A 81 -3.97 18.38 -1.37
C VAL A 81 -4.37 19.84 -1.58
N TYR A 82 -5.26 20.39 -0.73
CA TYR A 82 -5.73 21.76 -0.87
C TYR A 82 -4.67 22.78 -0.41
N ILE A 83 -4.04 23.42 -1.40
CA ILE A 83 -2.95 24.39 -1.21
C ILE A 83 -3.41 25.65 -0.44
N PHE A 84 -4.70 25.98 -0.51
CA PHE A 84 -5.29 27.15 0.14
C PHE A 84 -5.77 26.90 1.57
N ASP A 85 -5.63 25.68 2.10
CA ASP A 85 -6.01 25.39 3.49
C ASP A 85 -4.99 25.97 4.49
N ARG A 86 -5.48 26.45 5.64
CA ARG A 86 -4.63 27.04 6.69
C ARG A 86 -3.66 26.02 7.32
N HIS A 87 -3.98 24.73 7.25
CA HIS A 87 -3.16 23.64 7.77
C HIS A 87 -2.34 22.96 6.66
N PHE A 88 -2.23 23.58 5.49
CA PHE A 88 -1.45 23.05 4.37
C PHE A 88 0.02 22.81 4.78
N ARG A 89 0.54 21.64 4.38
CA ARG A 89 1.94 21.29 4.52
C ARG A 89 2.41 20.63 3.24
N LEU A 90 3.50 21.16 2.66
CA LEU A 90 4.11 20.60 1.45
C LEU A 90 4.46 19.11 1.60
N SER A 91 4.89 18.70 2.79
CA SER A 91 5.17 17.29 3.10
C SER A 91 3.94 16.38 3.02
N ASN A 92 2.75 16.90 3.31
CA ASN A 92 1.50 16.14 3.20
C ASN A 92 1.03 16.08 1.75
N LEU A 93 1.20 17.17 0.99
CA LEU A 93 0.94 17.19 -0.44
C LEU A 93 1.81 16.18 -1.18
N ILE A 94 3.14 16.21 -0.97
CA ILE A 94 4.07 15.27 -1.63
C ILE A 94 3.68 13.82 -1.32
N MET A 95 3.40 13.51 -0.06
CA MET A 95 2.97 12.18 0.36
C MET A 95 1.65 11.76 -0.29
N ALA A 96 0.63 12.64 -0.33
CA ALA A 96 -0.66 12.33 -0.94
C ALA A 96 -0.52 12.12 -2.47
N VAL A 97 0.25 12.98 -3.14
CA VAL A 97 0.53 12.86 -4.58
C VAL A 97 1.30 11.58 -4.87
N ASP A 98 2.33 11.25 -4.08
CA ASP A 98 3.10 10.01 -4.23
C ASP A 98 2.21 8.78 -4.08
N ARG A 99 1.40 8.73 -3.00
CA ARG A 99 0.48 7.61 -2.75
C ARG A 99 -0.60 7.49 -3.81
N PHE A 100 -1.14 8.60 -4.30
CA PHE A 100 -2.09 8.60 -5.42
C PHE A 100 -1.42 8.14 -6.73
N ALA A 101 -0.23 8.67 -7.03
CA ALA A 101 0.49 8.36 -8.27
C ALA A 101 0.85 6.88 -8.34
N TYR A 102 1.50 6.34 -7.31
CA TYR A 102 1.93 4.93 -7.29
C TYR A 102 0.78 3.98 -6.99
N GLY A 103 -0.13 4.36 -6.10
CA GLY A 103 -1.25 3.52 -5.68
C GLY A 103 -2.37 3.44 -6.71
N VAL A 104 -2.62 4.49 -7.51
CA VAL A 104 -3.76 4.54 -8.43
C VAL A 104 -3.32 4.79 -9.87
N LEU A 105 -2.69 5.94 -10.14
CA LEU A 105 -2.42 6.38 -11.51
C LEU A 105 -1.50 5.42 -12.28
N PHE A 106 -0.34 5.10 -11.71
CA PHE A 106 0.66 4.24 -12.35
C PHE A 106 0.21 2.79 -12.45
N GLN A 107 -0.78 2.37 -11.66
CA GLN A 107 -1.39 1.07 -11.84
C GLN A 107 -2.19 1.00 -13.15
N TYR A 108 -2.98 2.03 -13.48
CA TYR A 108 -3.68 2.09 -14.76
C TYR A 108 -2.74 2.35 -15.93
N VAL A 109 -1.73 3.20 -15.77
CA VAL A 109 -0.69 3.42 -16.80
C VAL A 109 0.04 2.12 -17.11
N PHE A 110 0.39 1.32 -16.10
CA PHE A 110 0.99 0.01 -16.30
C PHE A 110 0.11 -0.87 -17.19
N VAL A 111 -1.19 -1.01 -16.87
CA VAL A 111 -2.10 -1.85 -17.67
C VAL A 111 -2.25 -1.33 -19.11
N ALA A 112 -2.44 -0.02 -19.28
CA ALA A 112 -2.52 0.61 -20.60
C ALA A 112 -1.25 0.37 -21.43
N TYR A 113 -0.08 0.46 -20.78
CA TYR A 113 1.20 0.20 -21.43
C TYR A 113 1.37 -1.26 -21.84
N GLN A 114 0.95 -2.22 -21.00
CA GLN A 114 0.97 -3.64 -21.37
C GLN A 114 0.06 -3.93 -22.57
N ILE A 115 -1.13 -3.32 -22.62
CA ILE A 115 -2.04 -3.43 -23.76
C ILE A 115 -1.38 -2.84 -25.02
N TRP A 116 -0.79 -1.63 -24.90
CA TRP A 116 -0.12 -0.99 -26.02
C TRP A 116 1.04 -1.83 -26.57
N LEU A 117 1.89 -2.38 -25.69
CA LEU A 117 2.99 -3.27 -26.06
C LEU A 117 2.49 -4.51 -26.81
N PHE A 118 1.40 -5.11 -26.34
CA PHE A 118 0.82 -6.29 -26.97
C PHE A 118 0.35 -6.04 -28.41
N PHE A 119 -0.13 -4.84 -28.73
CA PHE A 119 -0.58 -4.51 -30.08
C PHE A 119 0.52 -3.97 -31.01
N HIS A 120 1.55 -3.31 -30.46
CA HIS A 120 2.55 -2.60 -31.28
C HIS A 120 3.91 -3.31 -31.35
N MET A 121 4.25 -4.17 -30.38
CA MET A 121 5.59 -4.75 -30.24
C MET A 121 5.59 -6.29 -30.21
N GLN A 122 4.66 -6.91 -30.96
CA GLN A 122 4.48 -8.38 -30.96
C GLN A 122 5.76 -9.14 -31.35
N GLN A 123 6.50 -8.64 -32.34
CA GLN A 123 7.73 -9.26 -32.83
C GLN A 123 8.87 -9.27 -31.80
N HIS A 124 8.86 -8.33 -30.85
CA HIS A 124 9.88 -8.18 -29.82
C HIS A 124 9.36 -8.52 -28.42
N LEU A 125 8.14 -9.06 -28.30
CA LEU A 125 7.47 -9.30 -27.02
C LEU A 125 8.34 -10.13 -26.07
N PHE A 126 8.95 -11.20 -26.57
CA PHE A 126 9.82 -12.05 -25.76
C PHE A 126 11.03 -11.29 -25.19
N TYR A 127 11.69 -10.47 -26.02
CA TYR A 127 12.83 -9.65 -25.59
C TYR A 127 12.41 -8.66 -24.49
N HIS A 128 11.26 -8.01 -24.64
CA HIS A 128 10.74 -7.09 -23.61
C HIS A 128 10.43 -7.81 -22.30
N LEU A 129 9.80 -8.99 -22.35
CA LEU A 129 9.49 -9.79 -21.15
C LEU A 129 10.77 -10.20 -20.40
N VAL A 130 11.80 -10.66 -21.13
CA VAL A 130 13.10 -11.01 -20.54
C VAL A 130 13.77 -9.78 -19.95
N LEU A 131 13.78 -8.65 -20.66
CA LEU A 131 14.36 -7.40 -20.17
C LEU A 131 13.69 -6.92 -18.88
N TYR A 132 12.34 -6.93 -18.84
CA TYR A 132 11.62 -6.57 -17.63
C TYR A 132 11.90 -7.53 -16.49
N TYR A 133 11.89 -8.84 -16.76
CA TYR A 133 12.21 -9.84 -15.76
C TYR A 133 13.60 -9.59 -15.14
N LEU A 134 14.62 -9.35 -15.96
CA LEU A 134 15.98 -9.06 -15.49
C LEU A 134 16.04 -7.75 -14.71
N ALA A 135 15.39 -6.69 -15.18
CA ALA A 135 15.36 -5.40 -14.51
C ALA A 135 14.69 -5.50 -13.12
N TYR A 136 13.53 -6.15 -13.02
CA TYR A 136 12.85 -6.36 -11.74
C TYR A 136 13.65 -7.27 -10.81
N THR A 137 14.24 -8.36 -11.34
CA THR A 137 15.07 -9.26 -10.54
C THR A 137 16.32 -8.54 -9.99
N LEU A 138 16.93 -7.64 -10.77
CA LEU A 138 18.05 -6.81 -10.30
C LEU A 138 17.62 -5.88 -9.16
N MET A 139 16.44 -5.25 -9.28
CA MET A 139 15.88 -4.43 -8.20
C MET A 139 15.62 -5.26 -6.93
N GLU A 140 15.17 -6.51 -7.08
CA GLU A 140 15.00 -7.43 -5.94
C GLU A 140 16.33 -7.79 -5.28
N VAL A 141 17.40 -8.00 -6.05
CA VAL A 141 18.73 -8.23 -5.48
C VAL A 141 19.18 -7.03 -4.64
N VAL A 142 18.92 -5.80 -5.12
CA VAL A 142 19.20 -4.58 -4.35
C VAL A 142 18.37 -4.52 -3.07
N GLN A 143 17.06 -4.82 -3.14
CA GLN A 143 16.18 -4.83 -1.96
C GLN A 143 16.62 -5.87 -0.91
N VAL A 144 16.97 -7.09 -1.35
CA VAL A 144 17.52 -8.13 -0.47
C VAL A 144 18.82 -7.67 0.16
N GLY A 145 19.70 -7.00 -0.59
CA GLY A 145 20.93 -6.41 -0.05
C GLY A 145 20.67 -5.40 1.07
N VAL A 146 19.72 -4.48 0.87
CA VAL A 146 19.31 -3.50 1.88
C VAL A 146 18.67 -4.19 3.09
N MET A 147 17.83 -5.19 2.88
CA MET A 147 17.19 -5.96 3.96
C MET A 147 18.23 -6.68 4.82
N LEU A 148 19.21 -7.34 4.19
CA LEU A 148 20.29 -8.06 4.88
C LEU A 148 21.23 -7.14 5.65
N TYR A 149 21.38 -5.88 5.22
CA TYR A 149 22.14 -4.88 5.96
C TYR A 149 21.53 -4.62 7.35
N TYR A 150 20.19 -4.54 7.43
CA TYR A 150 19.44 -4.30 8.68
C TYR A 150 19.06 -5.58 9.44
N SER A 151 19.26 -6.76 8.88
CA SER A 151 18.92 -8.04 9.51
C SER A 151 19.89 -8.42 10.64
N ASN A 152 19.33 -8.92 11.76
CA ASN A 152 20.10 -9.48 12.87
C ASN A 152 20.52 -10.93 12.58
N GLU A 153 19.80 -11.63 11.71
CA GLU A 153 19.95 -13.07 11.43
C GLU A 153 20.22 -13.31 9.94
N ARG A 154 21.29 -12.68 9.44
CA ARG A 154 21.60 -12.62 8.00
C ARG A 154 21.58 -13.96 7.27
N LYS A 155 22.03 -15.04 7.91
CA LYS A 155 22.07 -16.37 7.29
C LYS A 155 20.67 -16.91 7.03
N ARG A 156 19.79 -16.87 8.04
CA ARG A 156 18.40 -17.32 7.94
C ARG A 156 17.66 -16.48 6.91
N ASP A 157 17.80 -15.17 7.02
CA ASP A 157 17.06 -14.22 6.19
C ASP A 157 17.52 -14.31 4.72
N PHE A 158 18.82 -14.49 4.46
CA PHE A 158 19.33 -14.74 3.12
C PHE A 158 18.75 -16.03 2.50
N LEU A 159 18.68 -17.11 3.27
CA LEU A 159 18.11 -18.38 2.79
C LEU A 159 16.63 -18.24 2.41
N ILE A 160 15.85 -17.48 3.19
CA ILE A 160 14.46 -17.19 2.87
C ILE A 160 14.37 -16.29 1.62
N SER A 161 15.27 -15.33 1.48
CA SER A 161 15.32 -14.40 0.35
C SER A 161 15.74 -15.04 -0.98
N LEU A 162 16.24 -16.29 -1.02
CA LEU A 162 16.58 -17.00 -2.26
C LEU A 162 15.40 -17.16 -3.22
N ILE A 163 14.18 -16.92 -2.75
CA ILE A 163 12.97 -16.88 -3.58
C ILE A 163 12.88 -15.64 -4.49
N PHE A 164 13.79 -14.66 -4.36
CA PHE A 164 13.78 -13.40 -5.13
C PHE A 164 13.58 -13.56 -6.66
N PRO A 165 14.10 -14.59 -7.37
CA PRO A 165 13.86 -14.75 -8.81
C PRO A 165 12.40 -15.02 -9.17
N LEU A 166 11.58 -15.45 -8.21
CA LEU A 166 10.14 -15.69 -8.39
C LEU A 166 9.30 -14.45 -8.06
N MET A 167 9.86 -13.44 -7.39
CA MET A 167 9.15 -12.23 -6.97
C MET A 167 8.54 -11.43 -8.13
N PRO A 168 9.16 -11.29 -9.31
CA PRO A 168 8.53 -10.61 -10.44
C PRO A 168 7.18 -11.22 -10.84
N PHE A 169 7.04 -12.55 -10.81
CA PHE A 169 5.77 -13.23 -11.10
C PHE A 169 4.73 -12.97 -10.01
N TYR A 170 5.15 -12.99 -8.75
CA TYR A 170 4.30 -12.62 -7.63
C TYR A 170 3.78 -11.18 -7.75
N TYR A 171 4.63 -10.22 -8.14
CA TYR A 171 4.21 -8.83 -8.32
C TYR A 171 3.23 -8.65 -9.47
N VAL A 172 3.41 -9.38 -10.57
CA VAL A 172 2.43 -9.37 -11.67
C VAL A 172 1.06 -9.84 -11.19
N LEU A 173 1.00 -10.94 -10.42
CA LEU A 173 -0.24 -11.41 -9.82
C LEU A 173 -0.85 -10.37 -8.89
N MET A 174 -0.05 -9.77 -8.00
CA MET A 174 -0.52 -8.73 -7.08
C MET A 174 -0.99 -7.47 -7.81
N ARG A 175 -0.40 -7.11 -8.95
CA ARG A 175 -0.89 -6.00 -9.79
C ARG A 175 -2.29 -6.28 -10.33
N PHE A 176 -2.63 -7.51 -10.71
CA PHE A 176 -4.00 -7.84 -11.10
C PHE A 176 -4.99 -7.70 -9.94
N VAL A 177 -4.61 -8.17 -8.74
CA VAL A 177 -5.42 -7.98 -7.53
C VAL A 177 -5.64 -6.50 -7.23
N THR A 178 -4.57 -5.71 -7.38
CA THR A 178 -4.58 -4.25 -7.15
C THR A 178 -5.48 -3.53 -8.15
N LEU A 179 -5.36 -3.86 -9.44
CA LEU A 179 -6.23 -3.32 -10.49
C LEU A 179 -7.70 -3.59 -10.19
N PHE A 180 -8.04 -4.84 -9.84
CA PHE A 180 -9.41 -5.23 -9.51
C PHE A 180 -9.92 -4.47 -8.28
N ALA A 181 -9.12 -4.43 -7.21
CA ALA A 181 -9.49 -3.78 -5.95
C ALA A 181 -9.72 -2.27 -6.12
N ILE A 182 -8.82 -1.56 -6.78
CA ILE A 182 -8.94 -0.12 -7.03
C ILE A 182 -10.17 0.18 -7.88
N THR A 183 -10.35 -0.58 -8.97
CA THR A 183 -11.50 -0.40 -9.87
C THR A 183 -12.82 -0.67 -9.13
N GLU A 184 -12.86 -1.73 -8.33
CA GLU A 184 -14.02 -2.04 -7.52
C GLU A 184 -14.32 -0.95 -6.48
N GLU A 185 -13.31 -0.41 -5.81
CA GLU A 185 -13.50 0.64 -4.82
C GLU A 185 -13.96 1.96 -5.45
N LEU A 186 -13.41 2.33 -6.60
CA LEU A 186 -13.82 3.50 -7.36
C LEU A 186 -15.28 3.42 -7.82
N LEU A 187 -15.72 2.24 -8.30
CA LEU A 187 -17.06 2.06 -8.86
C LEU A 187 -18.13 1.75 -7.81
N THR A 188 -17.84 0.89 -6.84
CA THR A 188 -18.85 0.30 -5.96
C THR A 188 -18.69 0.69 -4.49
N ARG A 189 -17.59 1.36 -4.13
CA ARG A 189 -17.22 1.71 -2.75
C ARG A 189 -17.33 0.50 -1.81
N ARG A 190 -16.74 -0.62 -2.23
CA ARG A 190 -16.88 -1.94 -1.57
C ARG A 190 -16.37 -1.92 -0.13
N SER A 191 -15.39 -1.09 0.17
CA SER A 191 -14.87 -0.81 1.52
C SER A 191 -15.98 -0.66 2.58
N PHE A 192 -17.02 0.12 2.29
CA PHE A 192 -18.12 0.38 3.22
C PHE A 192 -19.10 -0.78 3.40
N ARG A 193 -18.98 -1.83 2.59
CA ARG A 193 -19.83 -3.03 2.65
C ARG A 193 -19.07 -4.27 3.09
N ASP A 194 -17.77 -4.15 3.34
CA ASP A 194 -16.95 -5.29 3.75
C ASP A 194 -17.26 -5.73 5.20
N ASN A 195 -17.27 -7.04 5.43
CA ASN A 195 -17.65 -7.65 6.70
C ASN A 195 -16.45 -7.84 7.65
N PHE A 196 -15.31 -7.19 7.38
CA PHE A 196 -14.19 -7.19 8.31
C PHE A 196 -14.54 -6.48 9.63
N VAL A 197 -15.27 -5.37 9.55
CA VAL A 197 -15.84 -4.69 10.71
C VAL A 197 -17.26 -5.22 10.95
N PRO A 198 -17.65 -5.52 12.21
CA PRO A 198 -19.01 -5.91 12.53
C PRO A 198 -20.04 -4.90 12.02
N LYS A 199 -21.18 -5.39 11.51
CA LYS A 199 -22.22 -4.58 10.86
C LYS A 199 -22.69 -3.39 11.71
N HIS A 200 -22.91 -3.61 13.01
CA HIS A 200 -23.39 -2.56 13.93
C HIS A 200 -22.39 -1.41 14.08
N VAL A 201 -21.08 -1.68 14.06
CA VAL A 201 -20.05 -0.64 14.12
C VAL A 201 -20.02 0.12 12.81
N ARG A 202 -20.08 -0.59 11.69
CA ARG A 202 -20.05 -0.02 10.34
C ARG A 202 -21.22 0.93 10.07
N GLU A 203 -22.41 0.60 10.55
CA GLU A 203 -23.61 1.44 10.44
C GLU A 203 -23.55 2.69 11.34
N ALA A 204 -22.80 2.64 12.44
CA ALA A 204 -22.56 3.79 13.31
C ALA A 204 -21.44 4.72 12.80
N THR A 205 -20.74 4.33 11.73
CA THR A 205 -19.58 5.08 11.21
C THR A 205 -20.02 6.11 10.17
N TRP A 206 -19.45 7.33 10.23
CA TRP A 206 -19.72 8.35 9.23
C TRP A 206 -19.14 7.95 7.87
N HIS A 207 -19.95 8.04 6.81
CA HIS A 207 -19.49 7.77 5.44
C HIS A 207 -19.05 9.08 4.77
N TRP A 208 -17.77 9.13 4.39
CA TRP A 208 -17.13 10.25 3.68
C TRP A 208 -17.16 10.07 2.15
#